data_AF-A0A453PCR8-F1
#
_entry.id   AF-A0A453PCR8-F1
#
_cell.length_a   1.000
_cell.length_b   1.000
_cell.length_c   1.000
_cell.angle_alpha   90.00
_cell.angle_beta   90.00
_cell.angle_gamma   90.00
#
_symmetry.space_group_name_H-M   'P 1'
#
loop_
_entity.id
_entity.type
_entity.pdbx_description
1 polymer ?
#
loop_
_entity_poly.entity_id
_entity_poly.type
_entity_poly.pdbx_seq_one_letter_code
_entity_poly.pdbx_strand_id
1 'polypeptide(L)'
;GWCNNVTTCLQRSHTRLGSSKEMAKQVAFSGILSNAPEYNPDFYNWNKVRVRYCDGSSFTGNKEEVDPSTNVHYRGARVWQAVIEDLLAKGMNKAKNALISGCSAGGLTSILHCDRFHQLLPADANVKCLSDAGFFINVKDITGANHAEAFFNDVVATHGSAKNLPSSCTSKLPAGVCFFPQNEVQQIQTPLFILNAAYDSWQVIIR
;
A
#
# COMPACT_ATOMS: atom_id res chain seq x y z
N GLY A 1 -2.53 8.71 1.77
CA GLY A 1 -1.33 9.40 1.25
C GLY A 1 -0.08 9.07 2.04
N TRP A 2 1.06 9.52 1.53
CA TRP A 2 2.43 9.26 1.96
C TRP A 2 3.04 10.45 2.70
N CYS A 3 4.27 10.30 3.19
CA CYS A 3 5.14 11.43 3.52
C CYS A 3 6.43 11.28 2.70
N ASN A 4 6.95 12.36 2.14
CA ASN A 4 8.01 12.29 1.12
C ASN A 4 9.34 12.89 1.59
N ASN A 5 9.41 13.49 2.78
CA ASN A 5 10.66 14.01 3.35
C ASN A 5 10.66 13.91 4.89
N VAL A 6 11.81 14.17 5.51
CA VAL A 6 12.01 14.08 6.97
C VAL A 6 10.99 14.93 7.73
N THR A 7 10.75 16.17 7.30
CA THR A 7 9.82 17.10 7.96
C THR A 7 8.37 16.59 7.93
N THR A 8 7.88 16.21 6.76
CA THR A 8 6.50 15.70 6.58
C THR A 8 6.31 14.35 7.28
N CYS A 9 7.35 13.50 7.30
CA CYS A 9 7.30 12.22 8.01
C CYS A 9 7.33 12.39 9.53
N LEU A 10 8.12 13.34 10.06
CA LEU A 10 8.09 13.70 11.48
C LEU A 10 6.72 14.21 11.90
N GLN A 11 6.15 15.17 11.17
CA GLN A 11 4.80 15.67 11.44
C GLN A 11 3.77 14.52 11.43
N ARG A 12 3.87 13.63 10.45
CA ARG A 12 3.00 12.45 10.35
C ARG A 12 3.16 11.49 11.53
N SER A 13 4.37 11.35 12.08
CA SER A 13 4.68 10.46 13.22
C SER A 13 3.88 10.81 14.48
N HIS A 14 3.44 12.06 14.62
CA HIS A 14 2.59 12.54 15.71
C HIS A 14 1.08 12.29 15.47
N THR A 15 0.73 11.45 14.50
CA THR A 15 -0.66 11.16 14.13
C THR A 15 -0.93 9.65 14.06
N ARG A 16 -2.21 9.27 13.98
CA ARG A 16 -2.64 7.87 13.75
C ARG A 16 -2.08 7.22 12.47
N LEU A 17 -1.49 8.02 11.57
CA LEU A 17 -0.91 7.56 10.31
C LEU A 17 0.61 7.41 10.34
N GLY A 18 1.24 7.69 11.48
CA GLY A 18 2.68 7.52 11.71
C GLY A 18 3.04 6.91 13.07
N SER A 19 2.07 6.76 13.99
CA SER A 19 2.28 6.13 15.29
C SER A 19 1.07 5.29 15.71
N SER A 20 1.34 4.08 16.19
CA SER A 20 0.32 3.20 16.78
C SER A 20 -0.20 3.69 18.13
N LYS A 21 0.54 4.55 18.84
CA LYS A 21 0.10 5.19 20.09
C LYS A 21 -1.10 6.10 19.86
N GLU A 22 -1.20 6.68 18.66
CA GLU A 22 -2.27 7.59 18.25
C GLU A 22 -3.44 6.87 17.57
N MET A 23 -3.42 5.53 17.53
CA MET A 23 -4.49 4.75 16.91
C MET A 23 -5.56 4.38 17.92
N ALA A 24 -6.83 4.49 17.49
CA ALA A 24 -7.94 3.89 18.22
C ALA A 24 -7.72 2.37 18.37
N LYS A 25 -8.00 1.86 19.58
CA LYS A 25 -7.87 0.43 19.93
C LYS A 25 -8.87 -0.45 19.17
N GLN A 26 -10.01 0.11 18.78
CA GLN A 26 -11.06 -0.58 18.06
C GLN A 26 -11.44 0.22 16.80
N VAL A 27 -11.82 -0.51 15.75
CA VAL A 27 -12.23 0.07 14.47
C VAL A 27 -13.46 -0.68 14.00
N ALA A 28 -14.55 0.04 13.76
CA ALA A 28 -15.74 -0.55 13.17
C ALA A 28 -15.45 -1.01 11.74
N PHE A 29 -15.93 -2.20 11.41
CA PHE A 29 -15.89 -2.72 10.04
C PHE A 29 -17.17 -2.32 9.31
N SER A 30 -17.01 -1.81 8.10
CA SER A 30 -18.07 -1.34 7.22
C SER A 30 -17.74 -1.66 5.75
N GLY A 31 -18.72 -1.51 4.85
CA GLY A 31 -18.56 -1.85 3.43
C GLY A 31 -18.08 -3.29 3.25
N ILE A 32 -17.03 -3.49 2.45
CA ILE A 32 -16.42 -4.81 2.18
C ILE A 32 -15.91 -5.55 3.45
N LEU A 33 -15.75 -4.86 4.57
CA LEU A 33 -15.39 -5.48 5.85
C LEU A 33 -16.61 -5.81 6.73
N SER A 34 -17.81 -5.34 6.39
CA SER A 34 -19.03 -5.58 7.18
C SER A 34 -19.37 -7.07 7.28
N ASN A 35 -19.89 -7.49 8.44
CA ASN A 35 -20.46 -8.84 8.63
C ASN A 35 -21.92 -8.95 8.19
N ALA A 36 -22.55 -7.84 7.83
CA ALA A 36 -23.95 -7.81 7.45
C ALA A 36 -24.08 -8.02 5.93
N PRO A 37 -24.79 -9.07 5.45
CA PRO A 37 -24.91 -9.38 4.03
C PRO A 37 -25.49 -8.24 3.19
N GLU A 38 -26.35 -7.39 3.76
CA GLU A 38 -26.94 -6.25 3.07
C GLU A 38 -25.91 -5.19 2.64
N TYR A 39 -24.77 -5.10 3.34
CA TYR A 39 -23.68 -4.18 3.02
C TYR A 39 -22.46 -4.87 2.38
N ASN A 40 -22.38 -6.20 2.48
CA ASN A 40 -21.24 -7.01 2.01
C ASN A 40 -21.71 -8.37 1.49
N PRO A 41 -22.47 -8.41 0.39
CA PRO A 41 -23.12 -9.64 -0.07
C PRO A 41 -22.10 -10.75 -0.39
N ASP A 42 -20.91 -10.39 -0.86
CA ASP A 42 -19.91 -11.34 -1.34
C ASP A 42 -18.98 -11.88 -0.24
N PHE A 43 -18.65 -11.07 0.78
CA PHE A 43 -17.59 -11.39 1.75
C PHE A 43 -18.05 -11.32 3.23
N TYR A 44 -19.36 -11.22 3.51
CA TYR A 44 -19.85 -11.03 4.88
C TYR A 44 -19.42 -12.13 5.86
N ASN A 45 -19.19 -13.36 5.40
CA ASN A 45 -18.77 -14.48 6.24
C ASN A 45 -17.26 -14.82 6.15
N TRP A 46 -16.47 -13.99 5.47
CA TRP A 46 -15.01 -14.18 5.40
C TRP A 46 -14.31 -13.73 6.69
N ASN A 47 -13.13 -14.28 6.94
CA ASN A 47 -12.21 -13.70 7.92
C ASN A 47 -11.77 -12.31 7.45
N LYS A 48 -11.90 -11.30 8.31
CA LYS A 48 -11.59 -9.90 7.98
C LYS A 48 -10.47 -9.37 8.84
N VAL A 49 -9.51 -8.73 8.19
CA VAL A 49 -8.36 -8.10 8.83
C VAL A 49 -8.22 -6.68 8.30
N ARG A 50 -8.04 -5.72 9.21
CA ARG A 50 -7.70 -4.34 8.84
C ARG A 50 -6.30 -4.01 9.33
N VAL A 51 -5.34 -4.02 8.41
CA VAL A 51 -3.97 -3.57 8.70
C VAL A 51 -3.95 -2.04 8.80
N ARG A 52 -3.41 -1.53 9.91
CA ARG A 52 -3.32 -0.09 10.14
C ARG A 52 -2.09 0.48 9.42
N TYR A 53 -2.32 1.47 8.56
CA TYR A 53 -1.26 2.10 7.78
C TYR A 53 -0.53 3.17 8.59
N CYS A 54 0.73 2.92 8.95
CA CYS A 54 1.58 3.84 9.73
C CYS A 54 2.99 4.08 9.17
N ASP A 55 3.37 3.46 8.07
CA ASP A 55 4.73 3.59 7.53
C ASP A 55 4.90 4.77 6.59
N GLY A 56 3.83 5.22 5.92
CA GLY A 56 3.88 6.37 5.02
C GLY A 56 4.52 6.09 3.65
N SER A 57 4.74 4.83 3.28
CA SER A 57 5.39 4.37 2.04
C SER A 57 4.67 3.21 1.33
N SER A 58 3.36 3.01 1.54
CA SER A 58 2.66 1.81 1.01
C SER A 58 3.38 0.48 1.34
N PHE A 59 3.94 0.40 2.54
CA PHE A 59 4.71 -0.73 3.04
C PHE A 59 5.94 -1.11 2.21
N THR A 60 6.56 -0.16 1.51
CA THR A 60 7.79 -0.43 0.73
C THR A 60 9.07 0.03 1.43
N GLY A 61 9.00 0.95 2.39
CA GLY A 61 10.18 1.50 3.06
C GLY A 61 10.97 0.46 3.87
N ASN A 62 12.31 0.49 3.79
CA ASN A 62 13.16 -0.44 4.54
C ASN A 62 14.56 0.13 4.82
N LYS A 63 14.62 1.21 5.59
CA LYS A 63 15.89 1.71 6.13
C LYS A 63 16.27 0.96 7.41
N GLU A 64 17.52 0.50 7.46
CA GLU A 64 18.12 -0.06 8.67
C GLU A 64 18.25 1.02 9.75
N GLU A 65 18.90 2.11 9.36
CA GLU A 65 19.16 3.26 10.20
C GLU A 65 17.88 3.97 10.58
N VAL A 66 17.86 4.45 11.82
CA VAL A 66 16.83 5.36 12.32
C VAL A 66 17.27 6.77 11.97
N ASP A 67 16.33 7.64 11.60
CA ASP A 67 16.67 9.04 11.38
C ASP A 67 17.28 9.65 12.66
N PRO A 68 18.54 10.09 12.65
CA PRO A 68 19.23 10.50 13.88
C PRO A 68 18.69 11.81 14.45
N SER A 69 18.02 12.62 13.63
CA SER A 69 17.49 13.93 14.02
C SER A 69 16.08 13.85 14.57
N THR A 70 15.27 12.93 14.06
CA THR A 70 13.84 12.84 14.35
C THR A 70 13.42 11.55 15.05
N ASN A 71 14.31 10.56 15.12
CA ASN A 71 14.03 9.20 15.58
C ASN A 71 12.89 8.50 14.80
N VAL A 72 12.59 8.96 13.59
CA VAL A 72 11.59 8.34 12.71
C VAL A 72 12.16 7.08 12.06
N HIS A 73 11.36 6.02 12.04
CA HIS A 73 11.69 4.74 11.42
C HIS A 73 10.96 4.57 10.08
N TYR A 74 11.71 4.30 9.01
CA TYR A 74 11.16 4.04 7.68
C TYR A 74 11.16 2.53 7.37
N ARG A 75 10.26 1.79 8.01
CA ARG A 75 10.29 0.30 8.07
C ARG A 75 9.02 -0.37 7.55
N GLY A 76 8.33 0.24 6.59
CA GLY A 76 7.09 -0.28 6.01
C GLY A 76 7.16 -1.74 5.57
N ALA A 77 8.22 -2.17 4.90
CA ALA A 77 8.37 -3.55 4.45
C ALA A 77 8.52 -4.55 5.61
N ARG A 78 9.15 -4.15 6.72
CA ARG A 78 9.23 -4.99 7.94
C ARG A 78 7.89 -5.09 8.64
N VAL A 79 7.13 -4.00 8.68
CA VAL A 79 5.76 -4.01 9.21
C VAL A 79 4.90 -4.95 8.38
N TRP A 80 4.99 -4.89 7.05
CA TRP A 80 4.33 -5.84 6.16
C TRP A 80 4.69 -7.28 6.48
N GLN A 81 5.99 -7.60 6.53
CA GLN A 81 6.47 -8.95 6.83
C GLN A 81 5.91 -9.47 8.15
N ALA A 82 6.07 -8.70 9.23
CA ALA A 82 5.62 -9.08 10.56
C ALA A 82 4.10 -9.29 10.64
N VAL A 83 3.32 -8.42 9.97
CA VAL A 83 1.85 -8.56 9.91
C VAL A 83 1.46 -9.83 9.15
N ILE A 84 2.07 -10.10 7.99
CA ILE A 84 1.75 -11.29 7.21
C ILE A 84 2.13 -12.57 7.97
N GLU A 85 3.31 -12.63 8.58
CA GLU A 85 3.75 -13.79 9.37
C GLU A 85 2.78 -14.09 10.53
N ASP A 86 2.36 -13.07 11.26
CA ASP A 86 1.37 -13.20 12.34
C ASP A 86 0.01 -13.72 11.82
N LEU A 87 -0.45 -13.23 10.67
CA LEU A 87 -1.70 -13.70 10.05
C LEU A 87 -1.60 -15.13 9.53
N LEU A 88 -0.47 -15.51 8.92
CA LEU A 88 -0.19 -16.87 8.49
C LEU A 88 -0.25 -17.83 9.69
N ALA A 89 0.39 -17.47 10.80
CA ALA A 89 0.36 -18.25 12.05
C ALA A 89 -1.06 -18.37 12.64
N LYS A 90 -1.91 -17.35 12.43
CA LYS A 90 -3.33 -17.34 12.84
C LYS A 90 -4.28 -18.08 11.88
N GLY A 91 -3.74 -18.79 10.89
CA GLY A 91 -4.50 -19.67 10.01
C GLY A 91 -4.69 -19.16 8.59
N MET A 92 -4.17 -17.97 8.24
CA MET A 92 -4.18 -17.51 6.85
C MET A 92 -3.40 -18.45 5.92
N ASN A 93 -2.43 -19.21 6.46
CA ASN A 93 -1.70 -20.25 5.74
C ASN A 93 -2.57 -21.45 5.29
N LYS A 94 -3.84 -21.50 5.67
CA LYS A 94 -4.81 -22.52 5.24
C LYS A 94 -5.93 -21.94 4.36
N ALA A 95 -5.81 -20.67 3.95
CA ALA A 95 -6.83 -20.00 3.17
C ALA A 95 -6.96 -20.65 1.77
N LYS A 96 -8.20 -21.02 1.40
CA LYS A 96 -8.53 -21.46 0.03
C LYS A 96 -8.81 -20.29 -0.90
N ASN A 97 -9.30 -19.19 -0.35
CA ASN A 97 -9.53 -17.94 -1.06
C ASN A 97 -8.94 -16.80 -0.23
N ALA A 98 -8.25 -15.87 -0.87
CA ALA A 98 -7.73 -14.69 -0.21
C ALA A 98 -7.86 -13.46 -1.11
N LEU A 99 -8.15 -12.33 -0.48
CA LEU A 99 -8.25 -11.03 -1.14
C LEU A 99 -7.41 -10.03 -0.37
N ILE A 100 -6.43 -9.42 -1.03
CA ILE A 100 -5.80 -8.20 -0.50
C ILE A 100 -6.49 -6.99 -1.12
N SER A 101 -6.98 -6.09 -0.26
CA SER A 101 -7.66 -4.87 -0.69
C SER A 101 -7.19 -3.67 0.14
N GLY A 102 -7.26 -2.49 -0.47
CA GLY A 102 -6.98 -1.23 0.19
C GLY A 102 -7.52 -0.05 -0.60
N CYS A 103 -7.64 1.09 0.09
CA CYS A 103 -8.11 2.35 -0.48
C CYS A 103 -6.98 3.40 -0.50
N SER A 104 -6.90 4.22 -1.56
CA SER A 104 -5.88 5.27 -1.71
C SER A 104 -4.46 4.68 -1.65
N ALA A 105 -3.62 5.14 -0.72
CA ALA A 105 -2.28 4.57 -0.51
C ALA A 105 -2.31 3.06 -0.21
N GLY A 106 -3.38 2.56 0.42
CA GLY A 106 -3.60 1.13 0.61
C GLY A 106 -4.00 0.42 -0.68
N GLY A 107 -4.72 1.09 -1.58
CA GLY A 107 -5.02 0.55 -2.91
C GLY A 107 -3.75 0.41 -3.74
N LEU A 108 -2.83 1.37 -3.64
CA LEU A 108 -1.51 1.23 -4.25
C LEU A 108 -0.70 0.10 -3.60
N THR A 109 -0.77 -0.08 -2.28
CA THR A 109 -0.17 -1.25 -1.60
C THR A 109 -0.68 -2.56 -2.21
N SER A 110 -1.98 -2.68 -2.44
CA SER A 110 -2.58 -3.89 -3.06
C SER A 110 -2.04 -4.17 -4.45
N ILE A 111 -1.64 -3.16 -5.22
CA ILE A 111 -0.99 -3.32 -6.52
C ILE A 111 0.46 -3.76 -6.33
N LEU A 112 1.25 -2.98 -5.57
CA LEU A 112 2.69 -3.19 -5.41
C LEU A 112 3.07 -4.52 -4.75
N HIS A 113 2.19 -5.05 -3.90
CA HIS A 113 2.41 -6.32 -3.20
C HIS A 113 1.54 -7.46 -3.71
N CYS A 114 0.82 -7.30 -4.83
CA CYS A 114 -0.18 -8.27 -5.28
C CYS A 114 0.39 -9.69 -5.45
N ASP A 115 1.40 -9.83 -6.32
CA ASP A 115 2.04 -11.13 -6.57
C ASP A 115 2.82 -11.64 -5.35
N ARG A 116 3.45 -10.75 -4.58
CA ARG A 116 4.13 -11.13 -3.34
C ARG A 116 3.14 -11.71 -2.32
N PHE A 117 1.96 -11.12 -2.19
CA PHE A 117 0.90 -11.62 -1.30
C PHE A 117 0.41 -13.00 -1.73
N HIS A 118 0.23 -13.23 -3.02
CA HIS A 118 -0.13 -14.55 -3.55
C HIS A 118 0.93 -15.60 -3.24
N GLN A 119 2.21 -15.29 -3.45
CA GLN A 119 3.33 -16.20 -3.17
C GLN A 119 3.45 -16.64 -1.70
N LEU A 120 2.82 -15.91 -0.77
CA LEU A 120 2.84 -16.22 0.67
C LEU A 120 1.76 -17.23 1.08
N LEU A 121 0.84 -17.57 0.18
CA LEU A 121 -0.31 -18.45 0.44
C LEU A 121 -0.11 -19.83 -0.21
N PRO A 122 -0.93 -20.83 0.16
CA PRO A 122 -0.89 -22.14 -0.49
C PRO A 122 -0.97 -22.04 -2.01
N ALA A 123 -0.22 -22.90 -2.71
CA ALA A 123 -0.14 -22.86 -4.18
C ALA A 123 -1.48 -23.11 -4.88
N ASP A 124 -2.44 -23.77 -4.22
CA ASP A 124 -3.79 -24.04 -4.69
C ASP A 124 -4.82 -22.99 -4.21
N ALA A 125 -4.39 -21.96 -3.46
CA ALA A 125 -5.27 -20.90 -3.01
C ALA A 125 -5.67 -19.98 -4.18
N ASN A 126 -6.94 -19.62 -4.25
CA ASN A 126 -7.44 -18.61 -5.17
C ASN A 126 -7.21 -17.21 -4.58
N VAL A 127 -6.14 -16.56 -5.02
CA VAL A 127 -5.75 -15.23 -4.54
C VAL A 127 -6.13 -14.15 -5.56
N LYS A 128 -6.71 -13.06 -5.08
CA LYS A 128 -7.03 -11.88 -5.88
C LYS A 128 -6.57 -10.62 -5.16
N CYS A 129 -6.41 -9.55 -5.92
CA CYS A 129 -6.09 -8.22 -5.42
C CYS A 129 -7.18 -7.24 -5.85
N LEU A 130 -7.53 -6.30 -4.98
CA LEU A 130 -8.43 -5.19 -5.28
C LEU A 130 -7.74 -3.88 -4.91
N SER A 131 -7.57 -3.01 -5.89
CA SER A 131 -7.12 -1.65 -5.67
C SER A 131 -8.28 -0.69 -5.77
N ASP A 132 -8.65 -0.04 -4.66
CA ASP A 132 -9.63 1.04 -4.63
C ASP A 132 -8.92 2.40 -4.53
N ALA A 133 -9.19 3.30 -5.48
CA ALA A 133 -8.57 4.63 -5.58
C ALA A 133 -7.02 4.60 -5.51
N GLY A 134 -6.41 3.51 -5.96
CA GLY A 134 -4.96 3.28 -5.88
C GLY A 134 -4.21 3.42 -7.21
N PHE A 135 -4.92 3.72 -8.30
CA PHE A 135 -4.35 3.85 -9.64
C PHE A 135 -3.98 5.31 -9.94
N PHE A 136 -2.78 5.70 -9.54
CA PHE A 136 -2.22 7.02 -9.82
C PHE A 136 -1.44 7.01 -11.14
N ILE A 137 -1.50 8.11 -11.89
CA ILE A 137 -0.81 8.24 -13.18
C ILE A 137 0.31 9.27 -13.14
N ASN A 138 1.39 8.96 -13.83
CA ASN A 138 2.51 9.87 -14.04
C ASN A 138 2.24 10.73 -15.28
N VAL A 139 1.65 11.91 -15.05
CA VAL A 139 1.37 12.91 -16.09
C VAL A 139 1.71 14.30 -15.58
N LYS A 140 2.03 15.19 -16.52
CA LYS A 140 2.21 16.62 -16.24
C LYS A 140 0.90 17.24 -15.80
N ASP A 141 0.98 18.19 -14.86
CA ASP A 141 -0.16 19.03 -14.50
C ASP A 141 -0.48 20.06 -15.60
N ILE A 142 -1.49 20.91 -15.36
CA ILE A 142 -1.91 21.95 -16.31
C ILE A 142 -0.83 23.03 -16.56
N THR A 143 0.19 23.11 -15.71
CA THR A 143 1.33 24.02 -15.86
C THR A 143 2.51 23.37 -16.60
N GLY A 144 2.43 22.07 -16.88
CA GLY A 144 3.49 21.28 -17.52
C GLY A 144 4.49 20.66 -16.55
N ALA A 145 4.23 20.71 -15.24
CA ALA A 145 5.14 20.24 -14.20
C ALA A 145 4.85 18.79 -13.78
N ASN A 146 5.90 18.03 -13.46
CA ASN A 146 5.84 16.62 -13.05
C ASN A 146 5.82 16.47 -11.51
N HIS A 147 4.83 17.06 -10.84
CA HIS A 147 4.74 17.06 -9.38
C HIS A 147 4.58 15.66 -8.78
N ALA A 148 3.75 14.81 -9.40
CA ALA A 148 3.55 13.45 -8.91
C ALA A 148 4.82 12.60 -8.98
N GLU A 149 5.60 12.73 -10.06
CA GLU A 149 6.87 12.00 -10.21
C GLU A 149 7.89 12.45 -9.18
N ALA A 150 8.06 13.77 -9.03
CA ALA A 150 8.94 14.35 -8.01
C ALA A 150 8.54 13.86 -6.60
N PHE A 151 7.24 13.85 -6.30
CA PHE A 151 6.73 13.37 -5.02
C PHE A 151 7.07 11.91 -4.76
N PHE A 152 6.88 11.00 -5.73
CA PHE A 152 7.21 9.58 -5.51
C PHE A 152 8.72 9.30 -5.55
N ASN A 153 9.52 10.08 -6.30
CA ASN A 153 10.98 10.05 -6.19
C ASN A 153 11.43 10.36 -4.75
N ASP A 154 10.85 11.40 -4.15
CA ASP A 154 11.10 11.79 -2.76
C ASP A 154 10.65 10.70 -1.76
N VAL A 155 9.47 10.10 -1.97
CA VAL A 155 9.01 8.95 -1.15
C VAL A 155 10.01 7.79 -1.22
N VAL A 156 10.49 7.44 -2.42
CA VAL A 156 11.47 6.36 -2.58
C VAL A 156 12.78 6.67 -1.85
N ALA A 157 13.30 7.87 -2.01
CA ALA A 157 14.56 8.29 -1.38
C ALA A 157 14.45 8.37 0.15
N THR A 158 13.38 8.98 0.65
CA THR A 158 13.14 9.15 2.09
C THR A 158 12.94 7.82 2.80
N HIS A 159 12.20 6.88 2.19
CA HIS A 159 11.87 5.61 2.83
C HIS A 159 12.81 4.46 2.49
N GLY A 160 13.70 4.62 1.51
CA GLY A 160 14.54 3.52 1.02
C GLY A 160 13.71 2.42 0.34
N SER A 161 12.68 2.80 -0.42
CA SER A 161 11.66 1.88 -0.93
C SER A 161 12.11 1.00 -2.10
N ALA A 162 13.16 1.40 -2.82
CA ALA A 162 13.54 0.81 -4.11
C ALA A 162 13.67 -0.72 -4.07
N LYS A 163 14.24 -1.28 -3.00
CA LYS A 163 14.47 -2.72 -2.85
C LYS A 163 13.18 -3.56 -2.72
N ASN A 164 12.06 -2.93 -2.36
CA ASN A 164 10.80 -3.63 -2.10
C ASN A 164 9.73 -3.38 -3.17
N LEU A 165 10.02 -2.51 -4.14
CA LEU A 165 9.21 -2.32 -5.34
C LEU A 165 9.39 -3.51 -6.30
N PRO A 166 8.46 -3.72 -7.24
CA PRO A 166 8.58 -4.81 -8.21
C PRO A 166 9.89 -4.73 -9.01
N SER A 167 10.63 -5.84 -9.02
CA SER A 167 11.90 -5.96 -9.77
C SER A 167 11.68 -5.84 -11.28
N SER A 168 10.50 -6.23 -11.74
CA SER A 168 10.08 -6.23 -13.13
C SER A 168 9.95 -4.80 -13.71
N CYS A 169 9.70 -3.79 -12.85
CA CYS A 169 9.80 -2.37 -13.20
C CYS A 169 11.17 -1.78 -12.87
N THR A 170 11.69 -1.97 -11.64
CA THR A 170 12.94 -1.32 -11.19
C THR A 170 14.19 -1.76 -11.96
N SER A 171 14.13 -2.90 -12.66
CA SER A 171 15.18 -3.33 -13.60
C SER A 171 15.22 -2.53 -14.90
N LYS A 172 14.17 -1.78 -15.23
CA LYS A 172 14.00 -1.06 -16.50
C LYS A 172 13.83 0.45 -16.31
N LEU A 173 13.28 0.86 -15.17
CA LEU A 173 12.88 2.24 -14.90
C LEU A 173 13.40 2.71 -13.54
N PRO A 174 13.56 4.04 -13.35
CA PRO A 174 13.86 4.61 -12.05
C PRO A 174 12.84 4.20 -10.98
N ALA A 175 13.31 3.94 -9.76
CA ALA A 175 12.44 3.39 -8.71
C ALA A 175 11.23 4.28 -8.36
N GLY A 176 11.33 5.61 -8.44
CA GLY A 176 10.19 6.49 -8.18
C GLY A 176 9.05 6.33 -9.16
N VAL A 177 9.32 6.03 -10.44
CA VAL A 177 8.24 5.80 -11.40
C VAL A 177 7.56 4.43 -11.23
N CYS A 178 8.20 3.50 -10.53
CA CYS A 178 7.63 2.19 -10.17
C CYS A 178 6.59 2.28 -9.03
N PHE A 179 6.35 3.48 -8.48
CA PHE A 179 5.16 3.73 -7.65
C PHE A 179 3.89 3.94 -8.49
N PHE A 180 4.00 4.21 -9.79
CA PHE A 180 2.82 4.42 -10.64
C PHE A 180 2.34 3.10 -11.24
N PRO A 181 1.10 2.67 -10.95
CA PRO A 181 0.55 1.43 -11.47
C PRO A 181 0.65 1.23 -12.99
N GLN A 182 0.62 2.30 -13.78
CA GLN A 182 0.81 2.23 -15.24
C GLN A 182 2.09 1.49 -15.67
N ASN A 183 3.12 1.44 -14.83
CA ASN A 183 4.39 0.78 -15.10
C ASN A 183 4.45 -0.67 -14.56
N GLU A 184 3.47 -1.07 -13.74
CA GLU A 184 3.48 -2.34 -12.98
C GLU A 184 2.37 -3.29 -13.41
N VAL A 185 1.16 -2.79 -13.67
CA VAL A 185 -0.05 -3.63 -13.77
C VAL A 185 0.00 -4.64 -14.91
N GLN A 186 0.74 -4.35 -15.99
CA GLN A 186 0.89 -5.27 -17.12
C GLN A 186 1.74 -6.50 -16.79
N GLN A 187 2.51 -6.45 -15.70
CA GLN A 187 3.43 -7.52 -15.29
C GLN A 187 2.87 -8.37 -14.15
N ILE A 188 1.83 -7.88 -13.46
CA ILE A 188 1.16 -8.58 -12.36
C ILE A 188 0.48 -9.85 -12.91
N GLN A 189 0.79 -10.99 -12.31
CA GLN A 189 0.24 -12.29 -12.71
C GLN A 189 -1.06 -12.63 -11.97
N THR A 190 -1.19 -12.15 -10.73
CA THR A 190 -2.35 -12.41 -9.88
C THR A 190 -3.54 -11.56 -10.34
N PRO A 191 -4.77 -12.11 -10.42
CA PRO A 191 -5.93 -11.34 -10.83
C PRO A 191 -6.13 -10.07 -9.99
N LEU A 192 -6.02 -8.93 -10.66
CA LEU A 192 -6.14 -7.60 -10.08
C LEU A 192 -7.41 -6.92 -10.58
N PHE A 193 -8.28 -6.53 -9.64
CA PHE A 193 -9.41 -5.65 -9.90
C PHE A 193 -9.03 -4.21 -9.55
N ILE A 194 -9.25 -3.28 -10.48
CA ILE A 194 -8.98 -1.84 -10.27
C ILE A 194 -10.32 -1.11 -10.22
N LEU A 195 -10.60 -0.50 -9.07
CA LEU A 195 -11.68 0.45 -8.87
C LEU A 195 -11.06 1.82 -8.71
N ASN A 196 -11.27 2.71 -9.68
CA ASN A 196 -10.70 4.06 -9.62
C ASN A 196 -11.69 5.07 -10.21
N ALA A 197 -11.82 6.22 -9.56
CA ALA A 197 -12.56 7.33 -10.15
C ALA A 197 -11.81 7.87 -11.38
N ALA A 198 -12.56 8.34 -12.38
CA ALA A 198 -11.97 9.02 -13.54
C ALA A 198 -11.25 10.33 -13.15
N TYR A 199 -11.77 11.00 -12.11
CA TYR A 199 -11.21 12.22 -11.54
C TYR A 199 -10.95 12.00 -10.04
N ASP A 200 -9.89 11.28 -9.73
CA ASP A 200 -9.46 11.08 -8.34
C ASP A 200 -8.96 12.40 -7.72
N SER A 201 -9.38 12.69 -6.49
CA SER A 201 -9.09 13.97 -5.84
C SER A 201 -7.60 14.14 -5.54
N TRP A 202 -6.88 13.08 -5.19
CA TRP A 202 -5.44 13.17 -4.97
C TRP A 202 -4.72 13.44 -6.29
N GLN A 203 -5.12 12.74 -7.37
CA GLN A 203 -4.53 12.92 -8.70
C GLN A 203 -4.73 14.35 -9.25
N VAL A 204 -5.87 14.98 -8.97
CA VAL A 204 -6.19 16.34 -9.45
C VAL A 204 -5.50 17.43 -8.60
N ILE A 205 -5.24 17.17 -7.32
CA ILE A 205 -4.75 18.18 -6.37
C ILE A 205 -3.23 18.13 -6.18
N ILE A 206 -2.56 17.03 -6.51
CA ILE A 206 -1.10 16.90 -6.34
C ILE A 206 -0.36 18.02 -7.10
N ARG A 207 0.44 18.78 -6.35
CA ARG A 207 1.27 19.92 -6.74
C ARG A 207 2.47 19.99 -5.79
#